data_AF-A0A945XF29-F1
#
_entry.id   AF-A0A945XF29-F1
#
_cell.length_a   1.000
_cell.length_b   1.000
_cell.length_c   1.000
_cell.angle_alpha   90.00
_cell.angle_beta   90.00
_cell.angle_gamma   90.00
#
_symmetry.space_group_name_H-M   'P 1'
#
loop_
_entity.id
_entity.type
_entity.pdbx_description
1 polymer ?
#
loop_
_entity_poly.entity_id
_entity_poly.type
_entity_poly.pdbx_seq_one_letter_code
_entity_poly.pdbx_strand_id
1 'polypeptide(L)' 'DRDVPEGMIFIPFCYVEAAANLLTNPALDPDGKIPEFKFCAARISAVESVAAE' A
#
# COMPACT_ATOMS: atom_id res chain seq x y z
N ASP A 1 9.35 -15.68 -1.33
CA ASP A 1 9.53 -14.67 -0.27
C ASP A 1 10.95 -14.13 -0.15
N ARG A 2 11.82 -14.32 -1.14
CA ARG A 2 13.14 -13.67 -1.21
C ARG A 2 13.15 -12.51 -2.23
N ASP A 3 12.00 -12.26 -2.87
CA ASP A 3 11.85 -11.30 -3.96
C ASP A 3 11.47 -9.90 -3.46
N VAL A 4 11.02 -9.79 -2.20
CA VAL A 4 10.76 -8.53 -1.52
C VAL A 4 11.90 -8.29 -0.54
N PRO A 5 12.71 -7.22 -0.72
CA PRO A 5 13.78 -6.88 0.22
C PRO A 5 13.28 -6.63 1.64
N GLU A 6 14.15 -6.84 2.62
CA GLU A 6 13.87 -6.46 4.01
C GLU A 6 13.53 -4.95 4.10
N GLY A 7 12.51 -4.64 4.90
CA GLY A 7 12.01 -3.26 5.05
C GLY A 7 11.03 -2.82 3.95
N MET A 8 10.73 -3.67 2.95
CA MET A 8 9.71 -3.40 1.94
C MET A 8 8.46 -4.24 2.17
N ILE A 9 7.33 -3.72 1.66
CA ILE A 9 6.02 -4.38 1.70
C ILE A 9 5.51 -4.42 0.27
N PHE A 10 4.99 -5.57 -0.14
CA PHE A 10 4.28 -5.70 -1.41
C PHE A 10 2.79 -5.90 -1.16
N ILE A 11 1.94 -5.09 -1.79
CA ILE A 11 0.47 -5.17 -1.66
C ILE A 11 -0.15 -5.09 -3.06
N PRO A 12 -1.00 -6.06 -3.48
CA PRO A 12 -1.76 -5.96 -4.72
C PRO A 12 -2.88 -4.91 -4.60
N PHE A 13 -3.19 -4.22 -5.70
CA PHE A 13 -4.20 -3.14 -5.73
C PHE A 13 -5.44 -3.47 -6.60
N CYS A 14 -5.60 -4.73 -7.00
CA CYS A 14 -6.70 -5.19 -7.84
C CYS A 14 -7.97 -5.58 -7.07
N TYR A 15 -7.95 -5.54 -5.74
CA TYR A 15 -9.06 -5.92 -4.86
C TYR A 15 -9.78 -4.67 -4.35
N VAL A 16 -11.10 -4.60 -4.54
CA VAL A 16 -11.91 -3.44 -4.13
C VAL A 16 -12.09 -3.42 -2.62
N GLU A 17 -12.26 -4.59 -2.02
CA GLU A 17 -12.39 -4.81 -0.58
C GLU A 17 -11.12 -4.48 0.22
N ALA A 18 -9.97 -4.45 -0.45
CA ALA A 18 -8.65 -4.20 0.12
C ALA A 18 -7.86 -3.20 -0.76
N ALA A 19 -8.48 -2.06 -1.03
CA ALA A 19 -8.00 -1.03 -1.96
C ALA A 19 -6.69 -0.36 -1.48
N ALA A 20 -5.53 -0.89 -1.92
CA ALA A 20 -4.21 -0.38 -1.54
C ALA A 20 -3.94 1.06 -1.99
N ASN A 21 -4.61 1.53 -3.04
CA ASN A 21 -4.53 2.90 -3.54
C ASN A 21 -5.02 3.95 -2.53
N LEU A 22 -5.79 3.56 -1.51
CA LEU A 22 -6.16 4.46 -0.40
C LEU A 22 -4.96 4.84 0.47
N LEU A 23 -3.90 4.02 0.47
CA LEU A 23 -2.68 4.27 1.23
C LEU A 23 -1.68 5.13 0.43
N THR A 24 -1.76 5.15 -0.91
CA THR A 24 -0.77 5.82 -1.77
C THR A 24 -0.97 7.34 -1.84
N ASN A 25 0.09 8.08 -2.16
CA ASN A 25 0.05 9.53 -2.31
C ASN A 25 -0.59 9.93 -3.67
N PRO A 26 -1.63 10.79 -3.69
CA PRO A 26 -2.25 11.25 -4.93
C PRO A 26 -1.45 12.31 -5.68
N ALA A 27 -0.33 12.80 -5.11
CA ALA A 27 0.53 13.75 -5.80
C ALA A 27 1.01 13.18 -7.15
N LEU A 28 0.94 14.03 -8.18
CA LEU A 28 1.40 13.69 -9.52
C LEU A 28 2.85 14.12 -9.69
N ASP A 29 3.64 13.26 -10.34
CA ASP A 29 4.97 13.62 -10.80
C ASP A 29 4.91 14.88 -11.69
N PRO A 30 5.83 15.87 -11.49
CA PRO A 30 5.78 17.15 -12.20
C PRO A 30 5.92 17.00 -13.72
N ASP A 31 6.64 15.98 -14.20
CA ASP A 31 6.96 15.79 -15.61
C ASP A 31 6.08 14.69 -16.23
N GLY A 32 6.04 13.53 -15.60
CA GLY A 32 5.34 12.34 -16.08
C GLY A 32 3.83 12.32 -15.81
N LYS A 33 3.32 13.18 -14.92
CA LYS A 33 1.89 13.29 -14.55
C LYS A 33 1.25 11.96 -14.10
N ILE A 34 2.06 11.05 -13.56
CA ILE A 34 1.59 9.80 -12.98
C ILE A 34 1.54 9.92 -11.45
N PRO A 35 0.57 9.27 -10.77
CA PRO A 35 0.54 9.22 -9.31
C PRO A 35 1.65 8.33 -8.76
N GLU A 36 2.05 8.58 -7.52
CA GLU A 36 3.04 7.79 -6.79
C GLU A 36 2.49 6.43 -6.31
N PHE A 37 2.16 5.53 -7.23
CA PHE A 37 1.65 4.19 -6.90
C PHE A 37 2.73 3.19 -6.48
N LYS A 38 3.99 3.43 -6.87
CA LYS A 38 5.08 2.45 -6.68
C LYS A 38 5.81 2.60 -5.35
N PHE A 39 5.54 3.67 -4.60
CA PHE A 39 6.20 3.94 -3.33
C PHE A 39 5.25 4.64 -2.37
N CYS A 40 5.14 4.10 -1.16
CA CYS A 40 4.38 4.72 -0.09
C CYS A 40 5.00 4.32 1.26
N ALA A 41 5.13 5.28 2.18
CA ALA A 41 5.52 4.99 3.55
C ALA A 41 4.33 4.37 4.29
N ALA A 42 4.50 3.13 4.75
CA ALA A 42 3.46 2.39 5.47
C ALA A 42 4.02 1.82 6.79
N ARG A 43 3.10 1.51 7.72
CA ARG A 43 3.40 0.84 8.99
C ARG A 43 2.52 -0.40 9.09
N ILE A 44 3.15 -1.54 9.40
CA ILE A 44 2.44 -2.78 9.71
C ILE A 44 2.17 -2.83 11.21
N SER A 45 0.96 -3.23 11.58
CA SER A 45 0.57 -3.59 12.94
C SER A 45 -0.20 -4.90 12.91
N ALA A 46 -0.11 -5.69 13.99
CA ALA A 46 -0.99 -6.84 14.15
C ALA A 46 -2.45 -6.36 14.20
N VAL A 47 -3.35 -7.13 13.58
CA VAL A 47 -4.79 -6.88 13.70
C VAL A 47 -5.20 -7.31 15.11
N GLU A 48 -5.71 -6.38 15.91
CA GLU A 48 -6.38 -6.74 17.15
C GLU A 48 -7.67 -7.50 16.79
N SER A 49 -7.97 -8.58 17.52
CA SER A 49 -9.17 -9.35 17.27
C SER A 49 -10.40 -8.43 17.37
N VAL A 50 -11.04 -8.17 16.23
CA VAL A 50 -12.34 -7.49 16.24
C VAL A 50 -13.31 -8.48 16.88
N ALA A 51 -13.76 -8.19 18.11
CA ALA A 51 -14.85 -8.93 18.70
C ALA A 51 -16.03 -8.85 17.72
N ALA A 52 -16.48 -10.01 17.24
CA ALA A 52 -17.60 -10.08 16.31
C ALA A 52 -18.85 -9.46 16.96
N GLU A 53 -19.47 -8.52 16.25
CA GLU A 53 -20.82 -8.02 16.55
C GLU A 53 -21.87 -8.92 15.89
#